data_AF-A0AA35TUP7-F1
#
_entry.id   AF-A0AA35TUP7-F1
#
_cell.length_a   1.000
_cell.length_b   1.000
_cell.length_c   1.000
_cell.angle_alpha   90.00
_cell.angle_beta   90.00
_cell.angle_gamma   90.00
#
_symmetry.space_group_name_H-M   'P 1'
#
loop_
_entity.id
_entity.type
_entity.pdbx_description
1 polymer ?
#
loop_
_entity_poly.entity_id
_entity_poly.type
_entity_poly.pdbx_seq_one_letter_code
_entity_poly.pdbx_strand_id
1 'polypeptide(L)'
;MLAVLSSEGAWSTTEHKDEALDALILAQAGEYEPEERRRLVVEAQRLALENAYRFMPAAAVSLWAWWPNVKGLEPNFAGSEYSHWARVWLEE
;
A
#
# COMPACT_ATOMS: atom_id res chain seq x y z
N MET A 1 -1.63 -4.13 -2.49
CA MET A 1 -2.41 -3.75 -3.69
C MET A 1 -2.74 -5.00 -4.52
N LEU A 2 -1.74 -5.80 -4.90
CA LEU A 2 -1.90 -7.02 -5.72
C LEU A 2 -2.91 -8.05 -5.15
N ALA A 3 -2.81 -8.38 -3.86
CA ALA A 3 -3.72 -9.35 -3.23
C ALA A 3 -5.19 -8.89 -3.10
N VAL A 4 -5.46 -7.60 -3.33
CA VAL A 4 -6.80 -6.98 -3.15
C VAL A 4 -7.46 -6.70 -4.50
N LEU A 5 -6.67 -6.41 -5.54
CA LEU A 5 -7.16 -6.07 -6.89
C LEU A 5 -6.92 -7.17 -7.92
N SER A 6 -6.25 -8.28 -7.57
CA SER A 6 -6.18 -9.43 -8.47
C SER A 6 -7.48 -10.24 -8.38
N SER A 7 -7.93 -10.77 -9.50
CA SER A 7 -9.15 -11.58 -9.58
C SER A 7 -9.11 -12.79 -8.65
N GLU A 8 -7.94 -13.41 -8.49
CA GLU A 8 -7.71 -14.55 -7.59
C GLU A 8 -7.00 -14.14 -6.29
N GLY A 9 -6.91 -12.84 -6.03
CA GLY A 9 -6.31 -12.32 -4.81
C GLY A 9 -7.09 -12.79 -3.58
N ALA A 10 -6.38 -13.37 -2.60
CA ALA A 10 -7.01 -13.86 -1.37
C ALA A 10 -7.84 -12.80 -0.62
N TRP A 11 -7.58 -11.51 -0.88
CA TRP A 11 -8.22 -10.37 -0.23
C TRP A 11 -9.06 -9.54 -1.22
N SER A 12 -9.39 -10.11 -2.39
CA SER A 12 -10.34 -9.53 -3.35
C SER A 12 -11.76 -9.69 -2.82
N THR A 13 -12.32 -8.62 -2.27
CA THR A 13 -13.66 -8.64 -1.66
C THR A 13 -14.79 -8.34 -2.64
N THR A 14 -14.46 -8.00 -3.89
CA THR A 14 -15.43 -7.55 -4.89
C THR A 14 -15.69 -8.59 -5.98
N GLU A 15 -15.00 -9.74 -5.94
CA GLU A 15 -15.12 -10.86 -6.90
C GLU A 15 -15.02 -10.45 -8.38
N HIS A 16 -14.43 -9.29 -8.66
CA HIS A 16 -14.21 -8.83 -10.03
C HIS A 16 -13.25 -9.77 -10.76
N LYS A 17 -13.45 -9.88 -12.07
CA LYS A 17 -12.60 -10.66 -12.98
C LYS A 17 -12.17 -9.77 -14.13
N ASP A 18 -10.88 -9.44 -14.18
CA ASP A 18 -10.30 -8.58 -15.20
C ASP A 18 -8.89 -9.08 -15.56
N GLU A 19 -8.82 -9.82 -16.68
CA GLU A 19 -7.57 -10.40 -17.18
C GLU A 19 -6.53 -9.32 -17.55
N ALA A 20 -6.98 -8.14 -18.00
CA ALA A 20 -6.09 -7.05 -18.35
C ALA A 20 -5.47 -6.44 -17.09
N LEU A 21 -6.25 -6.28 -16.02
CA LEU A 21 -5.76 -5.84 -14.73
C LEU A 21 -4.79 -6.86 -14.12
N ASP A 22 -5.12 -8.15 -14.15
CA ASP A 22 -4.25 -9.21 -13.66
C ASP A 22 -2.90 -9.25 -14.42
N ALA A 23 -2.93 -9.06 -15.74
CA ALA A 23 -1.71 -9.00 -16.55
C ALA A 23 -0.81 -7.81 -16.14
N LEU A 24 -1.37 -6.63 -15.88
CA LEU A 24 -0.62 -5.45 -15.42
C LEU A 24 -0.02 -5.67 -14.02
N ILE A 25 -0.80 -6.30 -13.11
CA ILE A 25 -0.39 -6.68 -11.75
C ILE A 25 0.83 -7.62 -11.81
N LEU A 26 0.80 -8.62 -12.69
CA LEU A 26 1.91 -9.56 -12.87
C LEU A 26 3.11 -8.89 -13.54
N ALA A 27 2.90 -8.09 -14.59
CA ALA A 27 3.96 -7.40 -15.30
C ALA A 27 4.75 -6.48 -14.37
N GLN A 28 4.08 -5.67 -13.53
CA GLN A 28 4.81 -4.80 -12.59
C GLN A 28 5.56 -5.56 -11.50
N ALA A 29 5.18 -6.81 -11.22
CA ALA A 29 5.84 -7.63 -10.20
C ALA A 29 7.17 -8.19 -10.71
N GLY A 30 7.28 -8.43 -12.02
CA GLY A 30 8.50 -8.91 -12.68
C GLY A 30 9.39 -7.81 -13.27
N GLU A 31 8.94 -6.55 -13.28
CA GLU A 31 9.68 -5.43 -13.86
C GLU A 31 10.76 -4.89 -12.90
N TYR A 32 11.99 -4.78 -13.39
CA TYR A 32 13.15 -4.30 -12.65
C TYR A 32 13.44 -2.82 -12.88
N GLU A 33 13.08 -2.28 -14.05
CA GLU A 33 13.28 -0.88 -14.39
C GLU A 33 12.25 -0.03 -13.63
N PRO A 34 12.67 0.92 -12.76
CA PRO A 34 11.75 1.61 -11.86
C PRO A 34 10.68 2.46 -12.55
N GLU A 35 10.99 3.10 -13.67
CA GLU A 35 10.10 4.01 -14.37
C GLU A 35 9.01 3.24 -15.16
N GLU A 36 9.38 2.13 -15.78
CA GLU A 36 8.51 1.17 -16.46
C GLU A 36 7.60 0.47 -15.44
N ARG A 37 8.18 0.02 -14.32
CA ARG A 37 7.39 -0.54 -13.21
C ARG A 37 6.38 0.48 -12.70
N ARG A 38 6.78 1.75 -12.53
CA ARG A 38 5.87 2.83 -12.15
C ARG A 38 4.77 3.03 -13.18
N ARG A 39 5.10 3.01 -14.49
CA ARG A 39 4.10 3.12 -15.56
C ARG A 39 3.06 2.00 -15.48
N LEU A 40 3.49 0.76 -15.29
CA LEU A 40 2.60 -0.40 -15.17
C LEU A 40 1.68 -0.28 -13.94
N VAL A 41 2.20 0.20 -12.80
CA VAL A 41 1.40 0.44 -11.59
C VAL A 41 0.35 1.53 -11.82
N VAL A 42 0.71 2.63 -12.48
CA VAL A 42 -0.22 3.73 -12.78
C VAL A 42 -1.33 3.25 -13.72
N GLU A 43 -1.00 2.46 -14.74
CA GLU A 43 -2.01 1.93 -15.66
C GLU A 43 -2.97 0.96 -14.96
N ALA A 44 -2.46 0.08 -14.10
CA ALA A 44 -3.30 -0.81 -13.29
C ALA A 44 -4.26 -0.01 -12.37
N GLN A 45 -3.77 1.09 -11.77
CA GLN A 45 -4.61 1.98 -10.95
C GLN A 45 -5.68 2.68 -11.78
N ARG A 46 -5.36 3.13 -13.00
CA ARG A 46 -6.31 3.76 -13.91
C ARG A 46 -7.42 2.80 -14.30
N LEU A 47 -7.08 1.59 -14.72
CA LEU A 47 -8.06 0.56 -15.09
C LEU A 47 -8.97 0.19 -13.92
N ALA A 48 -8.39 0.00 -12.72
CA ALA A 48 -9.17 -0.29 -11.51
C ALA A 48 -10.13 0.86 -11.13
N LEU A 49 -9.74 2.12 -11.38
CA LEU A 49 -10.58 3.29 -11.16
C LEU A 49 -11.71 3.40 -12.19
N GLU A 50 -11.40 3.22 -13.48
CA GLU A 50 -12.37 3.27 -14.57
C GLU A 50 -13.47 2.23 -14.41
N ASN A 51 -13.12 1.04 -13.95
CA ASN A 51 -14.07 -0.04 -13.67
C ASN A 51 -14.68 0.02 -12.26
N ALA A 52 -14.34 1.03 -11.46
CA ALA A 52 -14.83 1.24 -10.11
C ALA A 52 -14.65 0.02 -9.17
N TYR A 53 -13.61 -0.80 -9.36
CA TYR A 53 -13.38 -2.01 -8.56
C TYR A 53 -13.09 -1.73 -7.09
N ARG A 54 -12.62 -0.51 -6.76
CA ARG A 54 -12.46 -0.07 -5.38
C ARG A 54 -12.53 1.45 -5.30
N PHE A 55 -13.41 1.95 -4.43
CA PHE A 55 -13.46 3.36 -4.06
C PHE A 55 -12.78 3.56 -2.70
N MET A 56 -11.75 4.42 -2.62
CA MET A 56 -11.08 4.79 -1.37
C MET A 56 -11.26 6.29 -1.09
N PRO A 57 -12.34 6.71 -0.40
CA PRO A 57 -12.70 8.11 -0.26
C PRO A 57 -11.74 8.95 0.60
N ALA A 58 -10.95 8.32 1.48
CA ALA A 58 -9.87 8.97 2.21
C ALA A 58 -8.80 7.93 2.56
N ALA A 59 -7.54 8.21 2.22
CA ALA A 59 -6.42 7.52 2.86
C ALA A 59 -6.50 7.86 4.36
N ALA A 60 -6.61 6.84 5.22
CA ALA A 60 -6.77 7.06 6.66
C ALA A 60 -5.64 7.94 7.18
N VAL A 61 -5.98 9.11 7.75
CA VAL A 61 -5.01 9.94 8.46
C VAL A 61 -4.73 9.25 9.79
N SER A 62 -3.47 8.89 10.01
CA SER A 62 -3.04 8.28 11.27
C SER A 62 -2.60 9.39 12.23
N LEU A 63 -3.38 9.59 13.29
CA LEU A 63 -3.07 10.52 14.36
C LEU A 63 -2.41 9.75 15.51
N TRP A 64 -1.24 10.21 15.95
CA TRP A 64 -0.49 9.61 17.04
C TRP A 64 -0.34 10.61 18.17
N ALA A 65 -0.51 10.13 19.40
CA ALA A 65 -0.31 10.92 20.61
C ALA A 65 0.52 10.08 21.59
N TRP A 66 1.40 10.76 22.32
CA TRP A 66 2.25 10.17 23.34
C TRP A 66 2.51 11.17 24.46
N TRP A 67 3.03 10.68 25.59
CA TRP A 67 3.35 11.52 26.74
C TRP A 67 4.53 12.45 26.44
N PRO A 68 4.57 13.67 26.99
CA PRO A 68 5.64 14.64 26.74
C PRO A 68 7.06 14.15 27.07
N ASN A 69 7.17 13.18 27.98
CA ASN A 69 8.44 12.57 28.38
C ASN A 69 8.91 11.44 27.46
N VAL A 70 8.10 11.02 26.47
CA VAL A 70 8.52 10.06 25.43
C VAL A 70 9.26 10.82 24.32
N LYS A 71 10.53 10.47 24.10
CA LYS A 71 11.39 11.07 23.07
C LYS A 71 11.80 10.04 22.03
N GLY A 72 12.20 10.54 20.86
CA GLY A 72 12.69 9.70 19.75
C GLY A 72 11.61 8.86 19.06
N LEU A 73 10.32 9.10 19.35
CA LEU A 73 9.21 8.40 18.73
C LEU A 73 8.90 9.01 17.36
N GLU A 74 9.36 8.33 16.31
CA GLU A 74 9.09 8.64 14.90
C GLU A 74 8.40 7.41 14.26
N PRO A 75 7.07 7.25 14.40
CA PRO A 75 6.40 6.05 13.94
C PRO A 75 6.48 5.92 12.41
N ASN A 76 7.13 4.86 11.94
CA ASN A 76 7.08 4.41 10.56
C ASN A 76 6.60 2.97 10.55
N PHE A 77 5.40 2.74 10.02
CA PHE A 77 4.82 1.40 9.86
C PHE A 77 4.82 0.93 8.40
N ALA A 78 5.50 1.66 7.51
CA ALA A 78 5.69 1.20 6.14
C ALA A 78 6.43 -0.14 6.15
N GLY A 79 5.94 -1.11 5.37
CA GLY A 79 6.60 -2.41 5.23
C GLY A 79 6.71 -3.24 6.51
N SER A 80 5.84 -3.00 7.51
CA SER A 80 5.94 -3.65 8.83
C SER A 80 7.25 -3.35 9.56
N GLU A 81 7.82 -2.17 9.33
CA GLU A 81 9.03 -1.74 10.02
C GLU A 81 8.73 -1.37 11.48
N TYR A 82 9.55 -1.89 12.41
CA TYR A 82 9.45 -1.63 13.86
C TYR A 82 10.73 -0.99 14.42
N SER A 83 11.63 -0.53 13.54
CA SER A 83 12.95 0.00 13.89
C SER A 83 12.89 1.26 14.74
N HIS A 84 11.79 2.02 14.64
CA HIS A 84 11.55 3.21 15.46
C HIS A 84 11.56 2.91 16.96
N TRP A 85 11.12 1.72 17.40
CA TRP A 85 11.13 1.34 18.82
C TRP A 85 12.53 1.30 19.45
N ALA A 86 13.56 1.00 18.65
CA ALA A 86 14.94 0.96 19.15
C ALA A 86 15.49 2.35 19.53
N ARG A 87 14.80 3.43 19.14
CA ARG A 87 15.23 4.83 19.35
C ARG A 87 14.36 5.56 20.37
N VAL A 88 13.32 4.92 20.89
CA VAL A 88 12.40 5.52 21.84
C VAL A 88 12.99 5.45 23.25
N TRP A 89 12.93 6.56 23.99
CA TRP A 89 13.32 6.59 25.41
C TRP A 89 12.41 7.51 26.23
N LEU A 90 12.52 7.38 27.56
CA LEU A 90 11.87 8.26 28.52
C LEU A 90 12.87 9.30 29.01
N GLU A 91 12.47 10.56 28.98
CA GLU A 91 13.15 11.66 29.68
C GLU A 91 12.64 11.68 31.13
N GLU A 92 13.56 11.75 32.09
CA GLU A 92 13.26 11.83 33.53
C GLU A 92 12.66 13.19 33.91
#